data_AF-A0A963LI64-F1
#
_entry.id   AF-A0A963LI64-F1
#
_cell.length_a   1.000
_cell.length_b   1.000
_cell.length_c   1.000
_cell.angle_alpha   90.00
_cell.angle_beta   90.00
_cell.angle_gamma   90.00
#
_symmetry.space_group_name_H-M   'P 1'
#
loop_
_entity.id
_entity.type
_entity.pdbx_description
1 polymer ?
#
loop_
_entity_poly.entity_id
_entity_poly.type
_entity_poly.pdbx_seq_one_letter_code
_entity_poly.pdbx_strand_id
1 'polypeptide(L)'
;SQRAALYQHALDQLVDAGLAYPCACSRKDIEQAMAARGIARVRGAELPYPGTCRPENGGLRCRPARAWRLRTDFFEPNWPANQEIRAQAAPHSVAIPGSVVHWTDRRLGPQQQDVAETVGDFVLRRADGPWAYQLAVVVDDAAQGVTHVVRGEDLADNTPRQILLQRALGLPTPSYLHTPLVLAADGEKLSKQNGAEALPLHDPLQALTAAAARLGLPAPMTEATVPEALIAWTSAWSVAWPMR
;
A
#
# COMPACT_ATOMS: atom_id res chain seq x y z
N SER A 1 -2.91 -1.01 18.06
CA SER A 1 -3.70 -2.17 18.55
C SER A 1 -5.12 -1.79 19.01
N GLN A 2 -5.40 -0.54 19.40
CA GLN A 2 -6.71 -0.11 19.94
C GLN A 2 -7.77 0.28 18.89
N ARG A 3 -7.53 0.01 17.61
CA ARG A 3 -8.33 0.53 16.49
C ARG A 3 -9.15 -0.55 15.77
N ALA A 4 -9.25 -1.73 16.36
CA ALA A 4 -9.93 -2.88 15.78
C ALA A 4 -11.38 -2.61 15.37
N ALA A 5 -12.11 -1.77 16.12
CA ALA A 5 -13.49 -1.40 15.79
C ALA A 5 -13.60 -0.65 14.46
N LEU A 6 -12.66 0.25 14.15
CA LEU A 6 -12.65 0.99 12.88
C LEU A 6 -12.37 0.06 11.69
N TYR A 7 -11.44 -0.88 11.86
CA TYR A 7 -11.14 -1.87 10.84
C TYR A 7 -12.31 -2.82 10.61
N GLN A 8 -13.00 -3.22 11.67
CA GLN A 8 -14.21 -4.04 11.56
C GLN A 8 -15.32 -3.29 10.82
N HIS A 9 -15.56 -2.03 11.16
CA HIS A 9 -16.55 -1.22 10.45
C HIS A 9 -16.25 -1.09 8.96
N ALA A 10 -14.98 -0.83 8.59
CA ALA A 10 -14.56 -0.79 7.19
C ALA A 10 -14.75 -2.13 6.48
N LEU A 11 -14.46 -3.26 7.15
CA LEU A 11 -14.75 -4.58 6.59
C LEU A 11 -16.26 -4.78 6.38
N ASP A 12 -17.09 -4.43 7.37
CA ASP A 12 -18.54 -4.60 7.29
C ASP A 12 -19.12 -3.78 6.11
N GLN A 13 -18.68 -2.53 5.94
CA GLN A 13 -19.05 -1.71 4.78
C GLN A 13 -18.72 -2.40 3.44
N LEU A 14 -17.52 -2.99 3.32
CA LEU A 14 -17.11 -3.69 2.11
C LEU A 14 -17.94 -4.97 1.88
N VAL A 15 -18.32 -5.66 2.95
CA VAL A 15 -19.17 -6.86 2.87
C VAL A 15 -20.59 -6.48 2.43
N ASP A 16 -21.17 -5.45 3.03
CA ASP A 16 -22.51 -4.95 2.69
C ASP A 16 -22.55 -4.44 1.24
N ALA A 17 -21.45 -3.83 0.79
CA ALA A 17 -21.27 -3.43 -0.59
C ALA A 17 -20.84 -4.58 -1.52
N GLY A 18 -20.80 -5.85 -1.09
CA GLY A 18 -20.41 -6.99 -1.96
C GLY A 18 -18.98 -6.92 -2.51
N LEU A 19 -18.12 -6.11 -1.91
CA LEU A 19 -16.71 -5.89 -2.28
C LEU A 19 -15.75 -6.76 -1.47
N ALA A 20 -16.20 -7.35 -0.37
CA ALA A 20 -15.42 -8.30 0.41
C ALA A 20 -16.17 -9.62 0.61
N TYR A 21 -15.43 -10.73 0.64
CA TYR A 21 -16.00 -12.06 0.83
C TYR A 21 -15.08 -12.95 1.70
N PRO A 22 -15.65 -13.94 2.40
CA PRO A 22 -14.88 -14.86 3.22
C PRO A 22 -14.09 -15.85 2.34
N CYS A 23 -12.91 -16.24 2.80
CA CYS A 23 -12.03 -17.17 2.14
C CYS A 23 -11.64 -18.32 3.07
N ALA A 24 -11.72 -19.55 2.57
CA ALA A 24 -11.25 -20.76 3.25
C ALA A 24 -9.86 -21.24 2.78
N CYS A 25 -9.34 -20.72 1.66
CA CYS A 25 -8.11 -21.20 1.03
C CYS A 25 -6.88 -21.10 1.94
N SER A 26 -6.10 -22.17 1.97
CA SER A 26 -4.74 -22.19 2.49
C SER A 26 -3.74 -21.63 1.46
N ARG A 27 -2.49 -21.35 1.87
CA ARG A 27 -1.42 -21.02 0.92
C ARG A 27 -1.19 -22.13 -0.12
N LYS A 28 -1.25 -23.39 0.32
CA LYS A 28 -1.12 -24.57 -0.55
C LYS A 28 -2.25 -24.63 -1.59
N ASP A 29 -3.48 -24.29 -1.18
CA ASP A 29 -4.63 -24.28 -2.10
C ASP A 29 -4.43 -23.24 -3.21
N ILE A 30 -3.86 -22.08 -2.87
CA ILE A 30 -3.56 -21.00 -3.83
C ILE A 30 -2.44 -21.43 -4.78
N GLU A 31 -1.36 -22.00 -4.25
CA GLU A 31 -0.25 -22.53 -5.06
C GLU A 31 -0.73 -23.60 -6.05
N GLN A 32 -1.58 -24.53 -5.61
CA GLN A 32 -2.18 -25.56 -6.47
C GLN A 32 -3.07 -24.96 -7.55
N ALA A 33 -3.93 -23.99 -7.20
CA ALA A 33 -4.81 -23.34 -8.16
C ALA A 33 -4.04 -22.53 -9.20
N MET A 34 -2.95 -21.87 -8.82
CA MET A 34 -2.10 -21.12 -9.75
C MET A 34 -1.22 -22.04 -10.61
N ALA A 35 -0.70 -23.12 -10.05
CA ALA A 35 0.03 -24.13 -10.81
C ALA A 35 -0.84 -24.77 -11.92
N ALA A 36 -2.13 -25.01 -11.63
CA ALA A 36 -3.10 -25.48 -12.63
C ALA A 36 -3.33 -24.47 -13.78
N ARG A 37 -3.02 -23.19 -13.58
CA ARG A 37 -3.04 -22.13 -14.59
C ARG A 37 -1.66 -21.89 -15.25
N GLY A 38 -0.69 -22.76 -14.98
CA GLY A 38 0.68 -22.62 -15.50
C GLY A 38 1.52 -21.56 -14.80
N ILE A 39 1.04 -20.98 -13.70
CA ILE A 39 1.75 -19.94 -12.95
C ILE A 39 2.45 -20.58 -11.76
N ALA A 40 3.77 -20.68 -11.85
CA ALA A 40 4.61 -21.18 -10.77
C ALA A 40 5.00 -20.07 -9.80
N ARG A 41 5.12 -20.42 -8.52
CA ARG A 41 5.61 -19.51 -7.50
C ARG A 41 7.09 -19.20 -7.75
N VAL A 42 7.41 -17.93 -7.96
CA VAL A 42 8.80 -17.44 -7.92
C VAL A 42 9.20 -17.24 -6.47
N ARG A 43 10.43 -17.63 -6.11
CA ARG A 43 10.96 -17.44 -4.75
C ARG A 43 10.94 -15.94 -4.40
N GLY A 44 10.30 -15.58 -3.30
CA GLY A 44 10.18 -14.19 -2.85
C GLY A 44 8.95 -13.43 -3.38
N ALA A 45 8.23 -13.97 -4.37
CA ALA A 45 6.99 -13.37 -4.88
C ALA A 45 5.74 -13.97 -4.22
N GLU A 46 4.73 -13.12 -4.00
CA GLU A 46 3.38 -13.55 -3.63
C GLU A 46 2.62 -13.95 -4.90
N LEU A 47 1.81 -15.02 -4.82
CA LEU A 47 0.99 -15.45 -5.94
C LEU A 47 -0.32 -14.66 -5.97
N PRO A 48 -0.78 -14.22 -7.16
CA PRO A 48 -2.11 -13.65 -7.30
C PRO A 48 -3.18 -14.59 -6.78
N TYR A 49 -4.11 -14.10 -5.96
CA TYR A 49 -5.21 -14.94 -5.50
C TYR A 49 -6.21 -15.19 -6.64
N PRO A 50 -6.52 -16.46 -7.00
CA PRO A 50 -7.27 -16.79 -8.21
C PRO A 50 -8.80 -16.61 -8.11
N GLY A 51 -9.31 -16.09 -7.00
CA GLY A 51 -10.75 -15.91 -6.79
C GLY A 51 -11.52 -17.18 -6.38
N THR A 52 -10.84 -18.24 -5.93
CA THR A 52 -11.46 -19.57 -5.66
C THR A 52 -12.67 -19.52 -4.73
N CYS A 53 -12.63 -18.69 -3.68
CA CYS A 53 -13.72 -18.57 -2.70
C CYS A 53 -14.74 -17.47 -3.02
N ARG A 54 -14.68 -16.87 -4.21
CA ARG A 54 -15.70 -15.90 -4.62
C ARG A 54 -17.09 -16.55 -4.65
N PRO A 55 -18.16 -15.82 -4.30
CA PRO A 55 -19.53 -16.35 -4.32
C PRO A 55 -19.89 -17.03 -5.65
N GLU A 56 -19.55 -16.42 -6.78
CA GLU A 56 -19.78 -16.94 -8.14
C GLU A 56 -19.02 -18.23 -8.45
N ASN A 57 -17.93 -18.51 -7.72
CA ASN A 57 -17.10 -19.72 -7.87
C ASN A 57 -17.49 -20.84 -6.89
N GLY A 58 -18.67 -20.74 -6.28
CA GLY A 58 -19.20 -21.69 -5.29
C GLY A 58 -18.80 -21.37 -3.83
N GLY A 59 -18.28 -20.17 -3.59
CA GLY A 59 -17.99 -19.67 -2.24
C GLY A 59 -17.05 -20.56 -1.43
N LEU A 60 -17.41 -20.80 -0.17
CA LEU A 60 -16.57 -21.56 0.76
C LEU A 60 -16.61 -23.09 0.56
N ARG A 61 -17.55 -23.62 -0.22
CA ARG A 61 -17.73 -25.08 -0.46
C ARG A 61 -17.76 -25.88 0.86
N CYS A 62 -18.58 -25.44 1.80
CA CYS A 62 -18.74 -26.03 3.15
C CYS A 62 -17.50 -25.99 4.04
N ARG A 63 -16.44 -25.25 3.68
CA ARG A 63 -15.28 -25.03 4.55
C ARG A 63 -15.51 -23.81 5.45
N PRO A 64 -14.98 -23.79 6.68
CA PRO A 64 -15.10 -22.62 7.55
C PRO A 64 -14.34 -21.43 6.95
N ALA A 65 -14.96 -20.25 7.04
CA ALA A 65 -14.29 -19.01 6.73
C ALA A 65 -13.10 -18.81 7.67
N ARG A 66 -11.93 -18.48 7.11
CA ARG A 66 -10.74 -18.17 7.91
C ARG A 66 -10.20 -16.78 7.64
N ALA A 67 -10.31 -16.27 6.42
CA ALA A 67 -9.85 -14.93 6.07
C ALA A 67 -10.95 -14.14 5.38
N TRP A 68 -10.78 -12.83 5.29
CA TRP A 68 -11.59 -11.94 4.45
C TRP A 68 -10.73 -11.36 3.35
N ARG A 69 -11.25 -11.31 2.13
CA ARG A 69 -10.54 -10.78 0.95
C ARG A 69 -11.34 -9.66 0.33
N LEU A 70 -10.63 -8.65 -0.17
CA LEU A 70 -11.20 -7.63 -1.05
C LEU A 70 -11.26 -8.21 -2.46
N ARG A 71 -12.44 -8.22 -3.07
CA ARG A 71 -12.60 -8.48 -4.50
C ARG A 71 -11.90 -7.36 -5.27
N THR A 72 -11.16 -7.62 -6.36
CA THR A 72 -10.39 -6.57 -7.07
C THR A 72 -10.93 -6.16 -8.43
N ASP A 73 -11.96 -6.85 -8.94
CA ASP A 73 -12.58 -6.66 -10.27
C ASP A 73 -14.00 -6.08 -10.20
N PHE A 74 -14.37 -5.47 -9.08
CA PHE A 74 -15.72 -4.99 -8.75
C PHE A 74 -16.21 -3.77 -9.55
N PHE A 75 -15.47 -3.36 -10.59
CA PHE A 75 -15.84 -2.27 -11.50
C PHE A 75 -16.11 -2.77 -12.91
N GLU A 76 -16.77 -3.93 -13.04
CA GLU A 76 -17.50 -4.22 -14.27
C GLU A 76 -18.63 -3.18 -14.47
N PRO A 77 -18.97 -2.80 -15.73
CA PRO A 77 -19.88 -1.69 -16.05
C PRO A 77 -21.31 -1.73 -15.47
N ASN A 78 -21.72 -2.83 -14.84
CA ASN A 78 -23.07 -3.05 -14.32
C ASN A 78 -23.17 -2.92 -12.78
N TRP A 79 -22.16 -2.37 -12.10
CA TRP A 79 -22.30 -1.96 -10.71
C TRP A 79 -23.38 -0.88 -10.59
N PRO A 80 -24.41 -1.04 -9.73
CA PRO A 80 -25.57 -0.18 -9.77
C PRO A 80 -25.17 1.26 -9.38
N ALA A 81 -25.30 2.16 -10.35
CA ALA A 81 -24.91 3.57 -10.27
C ALA A 81 -25.74 4.40 -9.27
N ASN A 82 -26.53 3.76 -8.41
CA ASN A 82 -27.48 4.39 -7.50
C ASN A 82 -27.14 4.14 -6.03
N GLN A 83 -25.97 4.59 -5.57
CA GLN A 83 -25.88 5.03 -4.18
C GLN A 83 -25.20 6.41 -4.14
N GLU A 84 -26.02 7.38 -3.77
CA GLU A 84 -25.75 8.79 -3.58
C GLU A 84 -24.69 9.02 -2.49
N ILE A 85 -23.42 8.67 -2.75
CA ILE A 85 -22.31 9.20 -1.98
C ILE A 85 -21.99 10.56 -2.60
N ARG A 86 -22.42 11.61 -1.89
CA ARG A 86 -22.12 13.02 -2.16
C ARG A 86 -20.61 13.25 -2.21
N ALA A 87 -20.00 13.00 -3.36
CA ALA A 87 -18.66 13.47 -3.70
C ALA A 87 -18.75 14.94 -4.12
N GLN A 88 -18.94 15.83 -3.15
CA GLN A 88 -18.60 17.24 -3.33
C GLN A 88 -17.14 17.41 -2.92
N ALA A 89 -16.30 17.70 -3.93
CA ALA A 89 -14.88 18.07 -3.89
C ALA A 89 -13.82 16.97 -4.11
N ALA A 90 -13.58 16.65 -5.39
CA ALA A 90 -12.21 16.46 -5.94
C ALA A 90 -12.24 16.56 -7.48
N PRO A 91 -11.59 17.55 -8.13
CA PRO A 91 -11.72 17.77 -9.58
C PRO A 91 -11.01 16.76 -10.50
N HIS A 92 -10.46 15.64 -10.03
CA HIS A 92 -9.62 14.76 -10.87
C HIS A 92 -9.76 13.24 -10.63
N SER A 93 -10.88 12.74 -10.09
CA SER A 93 -11.13 11.29 -10.09
C SER A 93 -11.83 10.87 -11.38
N VAL A 94 -11.07 10.72 -12.47
CA VAL A 94 -11.55 9.92 -13.61
C VAL A 94 -11.67 8.49 -13.10
N ALA A 95 -12.90 8.05 -12.86
CA ALA A 95 -13.20 6.65 -12.59
C ALA A 95 -12.87 5.86 -13.87
N ILE A 96 -11.65 5.33 -13.94
CA ILE A 96 -11.28 4.35 -14.96
C ILE A 96 -11.92 3.03 -14.52
N PRO A 97 -12.83 2.44 -15.31
CA PRO A 97 -13.37 1.12 -15.00
C PRO A 97 -12.23 0.09 -14.99
N GLY A 98 -12.19 -0.74 -13.94
CA GLY A 98 -11.27 -1.88 -13.86
C GLY A 98 -10.29 -1.84 -12.69
N SER A 99 -9.55 -2.94 -12.55
CA SER A 99 -8.50 -3.16 -11.55
C SER A 99 -7.21 -2.38 -11.81
N VAL A 100 -7.13 -1.65 -12.93
CA VAL A 100 -5.96 -0.85 -13.30
C VAL A 100 -5.94 0.47 -12.54
N VAL A 101 -5.01 0.57 -11.59
CA VAL A 101 -4.79 1.78 -10.82
C VAL A 101 -3.68 2.58 -11.48
N HIS A 102 -4.01 3.81 -11.89
CA HIS A 102 -3.06 4.82 -12.31
C HIS A 102 -2.85 5.83 -11.18
N TRP A 103 -1.60 6.20 -10.92
CA TRP A 103 -1.26 7.27 -9.99
C TRP A 103 0.03 7.95 -10.43
N THR A 104 0.33 9.10 -9.83
CA THR A 104 1.62 9.77 -10.01
C THR A 104 2.32 9.82 -8.67
N ASP A 105 3.43 9.11 -8.55
CA ASP A 105 4.34 9.31 -7.43
C ASP A 105 5.16 10.58 -7.69
N ARG A 106 5.33 11.40 -6.66
CA ARG A 106 6.03 12.68 -6.81
C ARG A 106 7.50 12.51 -7.19
N ARG A 107 8.16 11.40 -6.82
CA ARG A 107 9.54 11.08 -7.22
C ARG A 107 9.60 10.07 -8.38
N LEU A 108 8.83 8.98 -8.31
CA LEU A 108 8.88 7.90 -9.31
C LEU A 108 8.12 8.24 -10.60
N GLY A 109 7.36 9.35 -10.62
CA GLY A 109 6.60 9.79 -11.78
C GLY A 109 5.29 9.01 -11.98
N PRO A 110 4.73 9.00 -13.20
CA PRO A 110 3.53 8.24 -13.53
C PRO A 110 3.74 6.74 -13.33
N GLN A 111 2.79 6.09 -12.66
CA GLN A 111 2.79 4.67 -12.34
C GLN A 111 1.43 4.05 -12.69
N GLN A 112 1.43 2.76 -13.03
CA GLN A 112 0.21 2.00 -13.27
C GLN A 112 0.37 0.55 -12.85
N GLN A 113 -0.70 -0.09 -12.38
CA GLN A 113 -0.74 -1.52 -12.10
C GLN A 113 -2.16 -2.05 -12.25
N ASP A 114 -2.32 -3.18 -12.95
CA ASP A 114 -3.52 -4.01 -12.83
C ASP A 114 -3.43 -4.83 -11.53
N VAL A 115 -4.21 -4.44 -10.52
CA VAL A 115 -4.18 -5.08 -9.21
C VAL A 115 -4.78 -6.49 -9.25
N ALA A 116 -5.81 -6.73 -10.07
CA ALA A 116 -6.44 -8.05 -10.15
C ALA A 116 -5.50 -9.06 -10.82
N GLU A 117 -4.78 -8.63 -11.87
CA GLU A 117 -3.79 -9.47 -12.53
C GLU A 117 -2.55 -9.69 -11.65
N THR A 118 -2.01 -8.61 -11.07
CA THR A 118 -0.73 -8.66 -10.35
C THR A 118 -0.85 -9.26 -8.94
N VAL A 119 -2.00 -9.08 -8.29
CA VAL A 119 -2.21 -9.39 -6.86
C VAL A 119 -3.40 -10.32 -6.64
N GLY A 120 -4.43 -10.19 -7.47
CA GLY A 120 -5.74 -10.79 -7.22
C GLY A 120 -6.39 -10.28 -5.94
N ASP A 121 -7.41 -11.00 -5.48
CA ASP A 121 -8.18 -10.60 -4.30
C ASP A 121 -7.35 -10.70 -3.02
N PHE A 122 -6.88 -9.58 -2.51
CA PHE A 122 -5.94 -9.55 -1.39
C PHE A 122 -6.65 -9.59 -0.02
N VAL A 123 -5.92 -10.02 1.00
CA VAL A 123 -6.45 -10.22 2.35
C VAL A 123 -6.70 -8.89 3.06
N LEU A 124 -7.87 -8.76 3.68
CA LEU A 124 -8.26 -7.67 4.59
C LEU A 124 -8.10 -8.08 6.07
N ARG A 125 -8.47 -9.33 6.38
CA ARG A 125 -8.33 -9.93 7.71
C ARG A 125 -7.77 -11.33 7.57
N ARG A 126 -6.67 -11.61 8.28
CA ARG A 126 -5.95 -12.87 8.18
C ARG A 126 -6.59 -13.96 9.03
N ALA A 127 -6.24 -15.20 8.70
CA ALA A 127 -6.72 -16.40 9.41
C ALA A 127 -6.25 -16.54 10.85
N ASP A 128 -5.14 -15.92 11.20
CA ASP A 128 -4.61 -15.89 12.55
C ASP A 128 -5.20 -14.77 13.42
N GLY A 129 -6.11 -13.95 12.87
CA GLY A 129 -6.81 -12.89 13.59
C GLY A 129 -6.42 -11.45 13.22
N PRO A 130 -5.12 -11.11 13.04
CA PRO A 130 -4.70 -9.75 12.71
C PRO A 130 -5.31 -9.19 11.43
N TRP A 131 -5.53 -7.87 11.47
CA TRP A 131 -5.88 -7.07 10.30
C TRP A 131 -4.69 -6.97 9.35
N ALA A 132 -4.97 -7.01 8.05
CA ALA A 132 -3.94 -6.84 7.05
C ALA A 132 -3.45 -5.39 7.03
N TYR A 133 -2.15 -5.21 6.76
CA TYR A 133 -1.53 -3.89 6.65
C TYR A 133 -2.29 -2.96 5.70
N GLN A 134 -2.77 -3.49 4.57
CA GLN A 134 -3.52 -2.71 3.58
C GLN A 134 -4.77 -2.05 4.15
N LEU A 135 -5.56 -2.79 4.94
CA LEU A 135 -6.77 -2.23 5.55
C LEU A 135 -6.43 -1.25 6.68
N ALA A 136 -5.51 -1.64 7.55
CA ALA A 136 -5.14 -0.82 8.70
C ALA A 136 -4.61 0.55 8.26
N VAL A 137 -3.68 0.59 7.30
CA VAL A 137 -3.08 1.85 6.84
C VAL A 137 -4.08 2.75 6.14
N VAL A 138 -4.94 2.20 5.27
CA VAL A 138 -5.94 2.99 4.54
C VAL A 138 -6.96 3.62 5.49
N VAL A 139 -7.46 2.83 6.45
CA VAL A 139 -8.45 3.32 7.42
C VAL A 139 -7.82 4.33 8.38
N ASP A 140 -6.58 4.12 8.80
CA ASP A 140 -5.91 5.02 9.74
C ASP A 140 -5.50 6.34 9.09
N ASP A 141 -4.91 6.31 7.88
CA ASP A 141 -4.56 7.50 7.13
C ASP A 141 -5.80 8.38 6.89
N ALA A 142 -6.91 7.78 6.47
CA ALA A 142 -8.16 8.51 6.26
C ALA A 142 -8.72 9.09 7.56
N ALA A 143 -8.75 8.29 8.64
CA ALA A 143 -9.25 8.75 9.94
C ALA A 143 -8.37 9.86 10.56
N GLN A 144 -7.09 9.91 10.23
CA GLN A 144 -6.15 10.95 10.67
C GLN A 144 -6.08 12.15 9.71
N GLY A 145 -6.80 12.12 8.58
CA GLY A 145 -6.77 13.20 7.59
C GLY A 145 -5.43 13.33 6.86
N VAL A 146 -4.70 12.23 6.69
CA VAL A 146 -3.43 12.22 5.96
C VAL A 146 -3.66 12.60 4.51
N THR A 147 -3.01 13.69 4.07
CA THR A 147 -3.09 14.18 2.69
C THR A 147 -1.87 13.79 1.84
N HIS A 148 -0.75 13.51 2.50
CA HIS A 148 0.53 13.17 1.85
C HIS A 148 1.19 11.99 2.56
N VAL A 149 1.48 10.93 1.80
CA VAL A 149 2.19 9.76 2.29
C VAL A 149 3.62 9.81 1.75
N VAL A 150 4.58 10.04 2.64
CA VAL A 150 6.03 9.98 2.34
C VAL A 150 6.62 8.77 3.05
N ARG A 151 7.08 7.77 2.28
CA ARG A 151 7.58 6.49 2.82
C ARG A 151 8.63 5.86 1.92
N GLY A 152 9.28 4.77 2.35
CA GLY A 152 10.28 4.07 1.52
C GLY A 152 9.70 3.43 0.26
N GLU A 153 10.47 3.45 -0.83
CA GLU A 153 10.15 2.83 -2.13
C GLU A 153 9.87 1.33 -2.08
N ASP A 154 10.29 0.64 -1.03
CA ASP A 154 9.93 -0.76 -0.82
C ASP A 154 8.44 -1.00 -0.58
N LEU A 155 7.68 0.06 -0.31
CA LEU A 155 6.23 0.01 -0.18
C LEU A 155 5.50 0.51 -1.43
N ALA A 156 6.21 0.88 -2.51
CA ALA A 156 5.61 1.39 -3.73
C ALA A 156 4.57 0.42 -4.33
N ASP A 157 4.89 -0.88 -4.37
CA ASP A 157 4.01 -1.93 -4.90
C ASP A 157 2.72 -2.16 -4.08
N ASN A 158 2.65 -1.63 -2.85
CA ASN A 158 1.44 -1.66 -2.04
C ASN A 158 0.48 -0.51 -2.38
N THR A 159 0.99 0.57 -2.95
CA THR A 159 0.22 1.79 -3.27
C THR A 159 -1.01 1.52 -4.14
N PRO A 160 -0.94 0.75 -5.25
CA PRO A 160 -2.12 0.51 -6.07
C PRO A 160 -3.20 -0.29 -5.31
N ARG A 161 -2.82 -1.24 -4.46
CA ARG A 161 -3.76 -1.99 -3.58
C ARG A 161 -4.47 -1.05 -2.60
N GLN A 162 -3.73 -0.11 -2.03
CA GLN A 162 -4.25 0.87 -1.07
C GLN A 162 -5.17 1.89 -1.75
N ILE A 163 -4.81 2.38 -2.93
CA ILE A 163 -5.67 3.26 -3.72
C ILE A 163 -6.96 2.54 -4.12
N LEU A 164 -6.88 1.27 -4.54
CA LEU A 164 -8.07 0.49 -4.86
C LEU A 164 -8.99 0.32 -3.65
N LEU A 165 -8.42 0.05 -2.47
CA LEU A 165 -9.18 -0.07 -1.23
C LEU A 165 -9.77 1.28 -0.76
N GLN A 166 -9.04 2.39 -0.91
CA GLN A 166 -9.56 3.74 -0.66
C GLN A 166 -10.79 4.00 -1.53
N ARG A 167 -10.71 3.71 -2.83
CA ARG A 167 -11.84 3.84 -3.75
C ARG A 167 -13.03 2.96 -3.34
N ALA A 168 -12.77 1.71 -2.96
CA ALA A 168 -13.80 0.77 -2.50
C ALA A 168 -14.54 1.26 -1.24
N LEU A 169 -13.82 1.96 -0.35
CA LEU A 169 -14.36 2.54 0.88
C LEU A 169 -14.86 3.98 0.73
N GLY A 170 -14.78 4.57 -0.48
CA GLY A 170 -15.12 5.98 -0.70
C GLY A 170 -14.22 6.98 0.06
N LEU A 171 -12.99 6.60 0.37
CA LEU A 171 -12.02 7.40 1.12
C LEU A 171 -11.16 8.28 0.19
N PRO A 172 -10.65 9.42 0.68
CA PRO A 172 -9.73 10.26 -0.09
C PRO A 172 -8.42 9.53 -0.42
N THR A 173 -7.87 9.80 -1.60
CA THR A 173 -6.56 9.30 -2.01
C THR A 173 -5.49 10.36 -1.73
N PRO A 174 -4.50 10.09 -0.86
CA PRO A 174 -3.43 11.03 -0.58
C PRO A 174 -2.43 11.12 -1.73
N SER A 175 -1.61 12.17 -1.70
CA SER A 175 -0.46 12.32 -2.59
C SER A 175 0.71 11.46 -2.12
N TYR A 176 1.36 10.72 -3.03
CA TYR A 176 2.42 9.78 -2.68
C TYR A 176 3.81 10.29 -3.10
N LEU A 177 4.80 10.08 -2.22
CA LEU A 177 6.22 10.20 -2.55
C LEU A 177 6.96 9.03 -1.91
N HIS A 178 7.62 8.23 -2.74
CA HIS A 178 8.42 7.11 -2.26
C HIS A 178 9.91 7.48 -2.18
N THR A 179 10.52 7.55 -1.00
CA THR A 179 11.95 7.86 -0.82
C THR A 179 12.84 6.73 -1.31
N PRO A 180 14.05 7.01 -1.82
CA PRO A 180 14.96 5.98 -2.34
C PRO A 180 15.27 4.87 -1.32
N LEU A 181 15.50 3.65 -1.84
CA LEU A 181 16.05 2.57 -1.02
C LEU A 181 17.48 2.89 -0.60
N VAL A 182 17.80 2.60 0.67
CA VAL A 182 19.18 2.56 1.13
C VAL A 182 19.74 1.18 0.81
N LEU A 183 20.75 1.14 -0.06
CA LEU A 183 21.45 -0.08 -0.43
C LEU A 183 22.78 -0.18 0.34
N ALA A 184 23.19 -1.40 0.67
CA ALA A 184 24.51 -1.71 1.20
C ALA A 184 25.57 -1.59 0.09
N ALA A 185 26.85 -1.72 0.47
CA ALA A 185 27.98 -1.58 -0.46
C ALA A 185 28.00 -2.65 -1.57
N ASP A 186 27.35 -3.80 -1.32
CA ASP A 186 27.14 -4.90 -2.28
C ASP A 186 25.93 -4.68 -3.20
N GLY A 187 25.20 -3.56 -3.05
CA GLY A 187 24.01 -3.24 -3.83
C GLY A 187 22.72 -3.86 -3.30
N GLU A 188 22.78 -4.69 -2.25
CA GLU A 188 21.59 -5.28 -1.65
C GLU A 188 20.82 -4.28 -0.79
N LYS A 189 19.51 -4.50 -0.61
CA LYS A 189 18.70 -3.65 0.27
C LYS A 189 19.25 -3.74 1.70
N LEU A 190 19.58 -2.59 2.28
CA LEU A 190 20.00 -2.51 3.67
C LEU A 190 18.82 -2.93 4.54
N SER A 191 18.95 -4.09 5.21
CA SER A 191 17.88 -4.68 6.00
C SER A 191 18.41 -5.08 7.38
N LYS A 192 17.51 -5.20 8.36
CA LYS A 192 17.87 -5.72 9.70
C LYS A 192 18.45 -7.13 9.67
N GLN A 193 18.20 -7.89 8.60
CA GLN A 193 18.77 -9.23 8.40
C GLN A 193 20.18 -9.18 7.78
N ASN A 194 20.54 -8.08 7.11
CA ASN A 194 21.81 -7.88 6.43
C ASN A 194 22.76 -6.96 7.22
N GLY A 195 22.62 -6.90 8.55
CA GLY A 195 23.57 -6.16 9.39
C GLY A 195 23.41 -4.64 9.37
N ALA A 196 22.20 -4.11 9.17
CA ALA A 196 21.95 -2.68 9.38
C ALA A 196 22.31 -2.31 10.83
N GLU A 197 23.41 -1.58 11.00
CA GLU A 197 23.86 -1.10 12.30
C GLU A 197 22.81 -0.17 12.92
N ALA A 198 22.73 -0.17 14.25
CA ALA A 198 21.95 0.81 14.97
C ALA A 198 22.49 2.21 14.66
N LEU A 199 21.60 3.21 14.60
CA LEU A 199 22.01 4.59 14.36
C LEU A 199 23.02 5.03 15.44
N PRO A 200 24.23 5.48 15.06
CA PRO A 200 25.17 6.02 16.03
C PRO A 200 24.62 7.33 16.59
N LEU A 201 24.31 7.34 17.89
CA LEU A 201 23.72 8.51 18.55
C LEU A 201 24.77 9.51 19.09
N HIS A 202 26.05 9.16 19.06
CA HIS A 202 27.14 9.99 19.57
C HIS A 202 27.56 11.12 18.62
N ASP A 203 27.29 10.95 17.31
CA ASP A 203 27.44 12.00 16.29
C ASP A 203 26.20 12.03 15.39
N PRO A 204 25.11 12.68 15.85
CA PRO A 204 23.86 12.74 15.09
C PRO A 204 24.00 13.50 13.78
N LEU A 205 24.92 14.47 13.67
CA LEU A 205 25.09 15.24 12.45
C LEU A 205 25.67 14.37 11.33
N GLN A 206 26.64 13.51 11.64
CA GLN A 206 27.19 12.57 10.67
C GLN A 206 26.10 11.60 10.15
N ALA A 207 25.30 11.02 11.05
CA ALA A 207 24.22 10.12 10.67
C ALA A 207 23.15 10.82 9.79
N LEU A 208 22.76 12.03 10.16
CA LEU A 208 21.81 12.84 9.39
C LEU A 208 22.39 13.25 8.03
N THR A 209 23.68 13.58 7.95
CA THR A 209 24.36 13.93 6.69
C THR A 209 24.35 12.75 5.72
N ALA A 210 24.60 11.54 6.21
CA ALA A 210 24.52 10.33 5.40
C ALA A 210 23.09 10.10 4.86
N ALA A 211 22.07 10.31 5.71
CA ALA A 211 20.67 10.21 5.28
C ALA A 211 20.30 11.29 4.26
N ALA A 212 20.71 12.54 4.47
CA ALA A 212 20.47 13.66 3.58
C ALA A 212 21.08 13.40 2.18
N ALA A 213 22.30 12.88 2.12
CA ALA A 213 22.94 12.50 0.86
C ALA A 213 22.14 11.45 0.08
N ARG A 214 21.52 10.47 0.77
CA ARG A 214 20.65 9.48 0.12
C ARG A 214 19.34 10.07 -0.40
N LEU A 215 18.88 11.16 0.18
CA LEU A 215 17.73 11.93 -0.30
C LEU A 215 18.09 12.93 -1.41
N GLY A 216 19.36 13.01 -1.82
CA GLY A 216 19.85 13.97 -2.81
C GLY A 216 19.94 15.41 -2.28
N LEU A 217 20.01 15.58 -0.96
CA LEU A 217 20.11 16.89 -0.30
C LEU A 217 21.57 17.33 -0.20
N PRO A 218 21.84 18.66 -0.19
CA PRO A 218 23.20 19.19 -0.18
C PRO A 218 23.96 18.81 1.10
N ALA A 219 25.28 18.71 1.01
CA ALA A 219 26.12 18.58 2.20
C ALA A 219 25.94 19.81 3.12
N PRO A 220 25.97 19.63 4.45
CA PRO A 220 25.88 20.76 5.37
C PRO A 220 27.13 21.63 5.27
N MET A 221 27.01 22.89 5.69
CA MET A 221 28.17 23.78 5.77
C MET A 221 29.22 23.22 6.75
N THR A 222 30.49 23.55 6.53
CA THR A 222 31.58 23.22 7.46
C THR A 222 31.25 23.79 8.85
N GLU A 223 31.37 22.97 9.89
CA GLU A 223 31.01 23.30 11.29
C GLU A 223 29.51 23.58 11.55
N ALA A 224 28.61 23.25 10.62
CA ALA A 224 27.18 23.39 10.87
C ALA A 224 26.72 22.58 12.08
N THR A 225 25.81 23.14 12.86
CA THR A 225 25.08 22.42 13.90
C THR A 225 23.93 21.59 13.31
N VAL A 226 23.41 20.62 14.07
CA VAL A 226 22.24 19.82 13.65
C VAL A 226 21.02 20.70 13.29
N PRO A 227 20.63 21.70 14.08
CA PRO A 227 19.52 22.59 13.72
C PRO A 227 19.73 23.34 12.40
N GLU A 228 20.94 23.87 12.16
CA GLU A 228 21.27 24.59 10.92
C GLU A 228 21.19 23.66 9.70
N ALA A 229 21.73 22.45 9.81
CA ALA A 229 21.64 21.44 8.76
C ALA A 229 20.18 21.06 8.45
N LEU A 230 19.35 20.86 9.48
CA LEU A 230 17.93 20.55 9.31
C LEU A 230 17.15 21.69 8.62
N ILE A 231 17.44 22.96 8.95
CA ILE A 231 16.83 24.12 8.29
C ILE A 231 17.20 24.15 6.81
N ALA A 232 18.49 23.95 6.48
CA ALA A 232 18.95 23.93 5.10
C ALA A 232 18.32 22.78 4.29
N TRP A 233 18.28 21.58 4.87
CA TRP A 233 17.72 20.39 4.22
C TRP A 233 16.22 20.45 4.02
N THR A 234 15.46 20.91 5.02
CA THR A 234 14.00 21.07 4.88
C THR A 234 13.64 22.14 3.85
N SER A 235 14.44 23.23 3.78
CA SER A 235 14.29 24.25 2.74
C SER A 235 14.56 23.65 1.34
N ALA A 236 15.69 22.96 1.16
CA ALA A 236 16.04 22.29 -0.10
C ALA A 236 15.00 21.24 -0.52
N TRP A 237 14.48 20.46 0.45
CA TRP A 237 13.43 19.46 0.21
C TRP A 237 12.15 20.11 -0.30
N SER A 238 11.72 21.23 0.28
CA SER A 238 10.50 21.91 -0.15
C SER A 238 10.57 22.43 -1.59
N VAL A 239 11.77 22.81 -2.05
CA VAL A 239 12.02 23.23 -3.44
C VAL A 239 12.02 22.03 -4.39
N ALA A 240 12.69 20.93 -4.01
CA ALA A 240 12.73 19.72 -4.83
C ALA A 240 11.35 19.05 -4.94
N TRP A 241 10.59 19.04 -3.84
CA TRP A 241 9.32 18.36 -3.69
C TRP A 241 8.26 19.31 -3.12
N PRO A 242 7.72 20.24 -3.94
CA PRO A 242 6.69 21.18 -3.50
C PRO A 242 5.40 20.45 -3.15
N MET A 243 4.71 20.89 -2.08
CA MET A 243 3.36 20.44 -1.75
C MET A 243 2.42 21.00 -2.82
N ARG A 244 2.03 20.18 -3.79
CA ARG A 244 1.03 20.51 -4.81
C ARG A 244 -0.22 19.68 -4.56
#